data_AF-A0A7X6TKB1-F1
#
_entry.id   AF-A0A7X6TKB1-F1
#
_cell.length_a   1.000
_cell.length_b   1.000
_cell.length_c   1.000
_cell.angle_alpha   90.00
_cell.angle_beta   90.00
_cell.angle_gamma   90.00
#
_symmetry.space_group_name_H-M   'P 1'
#
loop_
_entity.id
_entity.type
_entity.pdbx_description
1 polymer ?
#
loop_
_entity_poly.entity_id
_entity_poly.type
_entity_poly.pdbx_seq_one_letter_code
_entity_poly.pdbx_strand_id
1 'polypeptide(L)' 'LDRTAGHEIIELMEQLNRSGLTLVLVTHDPEIGGCAGRRIRVVDGRIAADERGA' A
#
# COMPACT_ATOMS: atom_id res chain seq x y z
N LEU A 1 -10.49 -3.85 -7.74
CA LEU A 1 -11.36 -2.65 -7.62
C LEU A 1 -11.59 -2.09 -9.01
N ASP A 2 -12.67 -1.33 -9.23
CA ASP A 2 -12.76 -0.50 -10.45
C ASP A 2 -11.63 0.55 -10.42
N ARG A 3 -10.97 0.76 -11.57
CA ARG A 3 -9.66 1.46 -11.66
C ARG A 3 -9.75 2.93 -11.25
N THR A 4 -10.91 3.55 -11.45
CA THR A 4 -11.19 4.94 -11.07
C THR A 4 -11.31 5.08 -9.55
N ALA A 5 -12.11 4.21 -8.93
CA ALA A 5 -12.27 4.19 -7.47
C ALA A 5 -10.97 3.84 -6.73
N GLY A 6 -10.11 3.03 -7.36
CA GLY A 6 -8.77 2.72 -6.84
C GLY A 6 -7.88 3.97 -6.70
N HIS A 7 -7.89 4.87 -7.69
CA HIS A 7 -7.07 6.09 -7.65
C HIS A 7 -7.49 7.05 -6.53
N GLU A 8 -8.80 7.31 -6.39
CA GLU A 8 -9.31 8.21 -5.35
C GLU A 8 -8.96 7.72 -3.94
N ILE A 9 -9.01 6.41 -3.72
CA ILE A 9 -8.61 5.80 -2.43
C ILE A 9 -7.11 5.99 -2.18
N ILE A 10 -6.26 5.78 -3.20
CA ILE A 10 -4.81 5.98 -3.07
C ILE A 10 -4.51 7.44 -2.72
N GLU A 11 -5.11 8.40 -3.42
CA GLU A 11 -4.92 9.83 -3.15
C GLU A 11 -5.31 10.22 -1.72
N LEU A 12 -6.45 9.71 -1.23
CA LEU A 12 -6.87 9.92 0.15
C LEU A 12 -5.89 9.31 1.15
N MET A 13 -5.45 8.07 0.91
CA MET A 13 -4.48 7.39 1.78
C MET A 13 -3.16 8.15 1.86
N GLU A 14 -2.67 8.65 0.73
CA GLU A 14 -1.45 9.45 0.72
C GLU A 14 -1.62 10.77 1.47
N GLN A 15 -2.76 11.47 1.32
CA GLN A 15 -3.05 12.69 2.07
C GLN A 15 -3.04 12.44 3.58
N LEU A 16 -3.67 11.35 4.02
CA LEU A 16 -3.69 10.93 5.42
C LEU A 16 -2.28 10.55 5.92
N ASN A 17 -1.48 9.87 5.08
CA ASN A 17 -0.11 9.55 5.46
C ASN A 17 0.75 10.82 5.61
N ARG A 18 0.61 11.77 4.67
CA ARG A 18 1.29 13.07 4.72
C ARG A 18 0.84 13.94 5.89
N SER A 19 -0.38 13.77 6.41
CA SER A 19 -0.84 14.46 7.62
C SER A 19 -0.28 13.88 8.92
N GLY A 20 0.55 12.83 8.83
CA GLY A 20 1.25 12.21 9.95
C GLY A 20 0.62 10.89 10.44
N LEU A 21 -0.42 10.39 9.77
CA LEU A 21 -1.02 9.11 10.14
C LEU A 21 -0.19 7.94 9.59
N THR A 22 0.03 6.93 10.43
CA THR A 22 0.61 5.67 9.97
C THR A 22 -0.50 4.80 9.40
N LEU A 23 -0.35 4.36 8.15
CA LEU A 23 -1.32 3.52 7.45
C LEU A 23 -0.72 2.14 7.17
N VAL A 24 -1.53 1.10 7.39
CA VAL A 24 -1.21 -0.27 7.00
C VAL A 24 -2.36 -0.78 6.14
N LEU A 25 -2.06 -1.13 4.90
CA LEU A 25 -3.02 -1.65 3.93
C LEU A 25 -2.62 -3.06 3.51
N VAL A 26 -3.59 -3.96 3.46
CA VAL A 26 -3.45 -5.30 2.87
C VAL A 26 -4.18 -5.31 1.54
N THR A 27 -3.47 -5.62 0.46
CA THR A 27 -4.05 -5.68 -0.89
C THR A 27 -3.41 -6.79 -1.70
N HIS A 28 -4.17 -7.37 -2.62
CA HIS A 28 -3.67 -8.26 -3.68
C HIS A 28 -3.39 -7.50 -4.98
N ASP A 29 -3.74 -6.22 -5.03
CA ASP A 29 -3.52 -5.36 -6.20
C ASP A 29 -2.08 -4.82 -6.21
N PRO A 30 -1.26 -5.17 -7.22
CA PRO A 30 0.12 -4.75 -7.29
C PRO A 30 0.27 -3.25 -7.58
N GLU A 31 -0.70 -2.60 -8.25
CA GLU A 31 -0.66 -1.16 -8.50
C GLU A 31 -0.77 -0.42 -7.17
N ILE A 32 -1.78 -0.77 -6.35
CA ILE A 32 -1.98 -0.18 -5.01
C ILE A 32 -0.78 -0.45 -4.10
N GLY A 33 -0.28 -1.69 -4.07
CA GLY A 33 0.87 -2.06 -3.26
C GLY A 33 2.17 -1.36 -3.69
N GLY A 34 2.27 -0.93 -4.95
CA GLY A 34 3.39 -0.17 -5.49
C GLY A 34 3.47 1.27 -4.99
N CYS A 35 2.35 1.88 -4.62
CA CYS A 35 2.29 3.25 -4.08
C CYS A 35 2.75 3.35 -2.62
N ALA A 36 2.93 2.24 -1.91
CA ALA A 36 3.31 2.24 -0.51
C ALA A 36 4.81 2.51 -0.31
N GLY A 37 5.15 3.36 0.67
CA GLY A 37 6.54 3.64 1.06
C GLY A 37 7.29 2.44 1.69
N ARG A 38 6.56 1.39 2.10
CA ARG A 38 7.14 0.09 2.48
C ARG A 38 6.19 -1.02 2.08
N ARG A 39 6.75 -2.09 1.50
CA ARG A 39 6.01 -3.23 1.00
C ARG A 39 6.51 -4.51 1.65
N ILE A 40 5.63 -5.18 2.38
CA ILE A 40 5.89 -6.46 3.03
C ILE A 40 5.09 -7.53 2.30
N ARG A 41 5.77 -8.55 1.78
CA ARG A 41 5.13 -9.73 1.19
C ARG A 41 5.12 -10.86 2.21
N VAL A 42 3.95 -11.42 2.47
CA VAL A 42 3.77 -12.57 3.38
C VAL A 42 3.37 -13.79 2.58
N VAL A 43 4.04 -14.92 2.83
CA VAL A 43 3.76 -16.24 2.23
C VAL A 43 3.82 -17.28 3.33
N ASP A 44 2.81 -18.13 3.44
CA ASP A 44 2.71 -19.20 4.46
C ASP A 44 2.97 -18.70 5.90
N GLY A 45 2.43 -17.52 6.23
CA GLY A 45 2.58 -16.90 7.55
C GLY A 45 3.97 -16.33 7.85
N ARG A 46 4.88 -16.30 6.86
CA ARG A 46 6.23 -15.75 6.98
C ARG A 46 6.43 -14.54 6.07
N ILE A 47 7.26 -13.60 6.52
CA ILE A 47 7.71 -12.50 5.67
C ILE A 47 8.64 -13.07 4.60
N ALA A 48 8.20 -13.01 3.35
CA ALA A 48 8.97 -13.46 2.18
C ALA A 48 9.78 -12.32 1.56
N ALA A 49 9.32 -11.07 1.69
CA ALA A 49 10.06 -9.88 1.26
C ALA A 49 9.67 -8.65 2.10
N ASP A 50 10.61 -7.74 2.27
CA ASP A 50 10.43 -6.44 2.93
C ASP A 50 11.23 -5.39 2.18
N GLU A 51 10.53 -4.52 1.46
CA GLU A 51 11.10 -3.53 0.55
C GLU A 51 10.66 -2.13 1.00
N ARG A 52 11.58 -1.17 0.99
CA ARG A 52 11.23 0.25 1.15
C ARG A 52 11.12 0.88 -0.23
N GLY A 53 10.07 1.68 -0.42
CA GLY A 53 9.95 2.56 -1.59
C GLY A 53 11.17 3.48 -1.64
N ALA A 54 11.66 3.73 -2.85
CA ALA A 54 12.79 4.64 -3.09
C ALA A 54 12.38 6.10 -2.83
#